data_AF-A0A4Y8IAC8-F1
#
_entry.id   AF-A0A4Y8IAC8-F1
#
_cell.length_a   1.000
_cell.length_b   1.000
_cell.length_c   1.000
_cell.angle_alpha   90.00
_cell.angle_beta   90.00
_cell.angle_gamma   90.00
#
_symmetry.space_group_name_H-M   'P 1'
#
loop_
_entity.id
_entity.type
_entity.pdbx_description
1 polymer ?
#
loop_
_entity_poly.entity_id
_entity_poly.type
_entity_poly.pdbx_seq_one_letter_code
_entity_poly.pdbx_strand_id
1 'polypeptide(L)' 'MITKIRLFFESVVFELKKVSWPSWAELKGSTIVVLVFSLILAIFLFGIDRTLGGVVGYLLQ' A
#
# COMPACT_ATOMS: atom_id res chain seq x y z
N MET A 1 5.40 -34.23 -18.21
CA MET A 1 5.15 -33.33 -17.05
C MET A 1 5.29 -31.86 -17.43
N ILE A 2 6.37 -31.45 -18.10
CA ILE A 2 6.61 -30.07 -18.57
C ILE A 2 5.44 -29.50 -19.40
N THR A 3 4.81 -30.31 -20.25
CA THR A 3 3.65 -29.90 -21.07
C THR A 3 2.42 -29.55 -20.23
N LYS A 4 2.16 -30.29 -19.12
CA LYS A 4 1.03 -29.99 -18.22
C LYS A 4 1.24 -28.66 -17.49
N ILE A 5 2.48 -28.34 -17.12
CA ILE A 5 2.84 -27.07 -16.48
C ILE A 5 2.64 -25.90 -17.46
N ARG A 6 3.09 -26.03 -18.71
CA ARG A 6 2.84 -25.00 -19.74
C ARG A 6 1.36 -24.75 -19.97
N LEU A 7 0.57 -25.82 -20.12
CA LEU A 7 -0.88 -25.72 -20.28
C LEU A 7 -1.57 -25.07 -19.08
N PHE A 8 -1.10 -25.36 -17.86
CA PHE A 8 -1.62 -24.73 -16.64
C PHE A 8 -1.36 -23.22 -16.61
N PHE A 9 -0.14 -22.77 -16.95
CA PHE A 9 0.16 -21.34 -17.06
C PHE A 9 -0.67 -20.65 -18.14
N GLU A 10 -0.88 -21.32 -19.26
CA GLU A 10 -1.69 -20.80 -20.36
C GLU A 10 -3.17 -20.64 -19.95
N SER A 11 -3.72 -21.61 -19.20
CA SER A 11 -5.07 -21.50 -18.62
C SER A 11 -5.18 -20.41 -17.56
N VAL A 12 -4.17 -20.24 -16.70
CA VAL A 12 -4.17 -19.19 -15.66
C VAL A 12 -4.12 -17.80 -16.30
N VAL A 13 -3.27 -17.60 -17.31
CA VAL A 13 -3.21 -16.34 -18.06
C VAL A 13 -4.53 -16.07 -18.79
N PHE A 14 -5.19 -17.10 -19.32
CA PHE A 14 -6.50 -16.96 -19.95
C PHE A 14 -7.59 -16.52 -18.96
N GLU A 15 -7.59 -17.05 -17.73
CA GLU A 15 -8.51 -16.64 -16.68
C GLU A 15 -8.22 -15.24 -16.15
N LEU A 16 -6.94 -14.86 -15.99
CA LEU A 16 -6.53 -13.52 -15.57
C LEU A 16 -6.97 -12.42 -16.56
N LYS A 17 -7.18 -12.75 -17.83
CA LYS A 17 -7.74 -11.83 -18.84
C LYS A 17 -9.24 -11.59 -18.67
N LYS A 18 -9.96 -12.47 -17.99
CA LYS A 18 -11.39 -12.29 -17.67
C LYS A 18 -11.60 -11.42 -16.42
N VAL A 19 -10.53 -11.15 -15.68
CA VAL A 19 -10.57 -10.26 -14.52
C VAL A 19 -10.71 -8.81 -15.02
N SER A 20 -11.72 -8.11 -14.50
CA SER A 20 -11.92 -6.68 -14.73
C SER A 20 -10.93 -5.89 -13.89
N TRP A 21 -9.73 -5.66 -14.43
CA TRP A 21 -8.75 -4.80 -13.78
C TRP A 21 -9.23 -3.35 -13.78
N PRO A 22 -9.03 -2.61 -12.68
CA PRO A 22 -9.40 -1.21 -12.61
C PRO A 22 -8.65 -0.40 -13.67
N SER A 23 -9.29 0.64 -14.17
CA SER A 23 -8.65 1.54 -15.13
C SER A 23 -7.48 2.28 -14.47
N TRP A 24 -6.50 2.70 -15.28
CA TRP A 24 -5.36 3.50 -14.80
C TRP A 24 -5.80 4.79 -14.07
N ALA A 25 -6.98 5.32 -14.39
CA ALA A 25 -7.54 6.49 -13.71
C ALA A 25 -8.03 6.15 -12.30
N GLU A 26 -8.76 5.05 -12.12
CA GLU A 26 -9.25 4.58 -10.82
C GLU A 26 -8.11 4.11 -9.90
N LEU A 27 -7.09 3.48 -10.48
CA LEU A 27 -5.90 3.07 -9.74
C LEU A 27 -5.18 4.30 -9.17
N LYS A 28 -4.96 5.33 -9.99
CA LYS A 28 -4.37 6.60 -9.53
C LYS A 28 -5.23 7.28 -8.47
N GLY A 29 -6.55 7.30 -8.64
CA GLY A 29 -7.48 7.84 -7.65
C GLY A 29 -7.32 7.17 -6.29
N SER A 30 -7.32 5.83 -6.28
CA SER A 30 -7.14 5.04 -5.06
C SER A 30 -5.77 5.27 -4.41
N THR A 31 -4.69 5.33 -5.20
CA THR A 31 -3.34 5.60 -4.68
C THR A 31 -3.20 7.01 -4.11
N ILE A 32 -3.79 8.03 -4.73
CA ILE A 32 -3.74 9.41 -4.24
C ILE A 32 -4.40 9.51 -2.86
N VAL A 33 -5.55 8.85 -2.66
CA VAL A 33 -6.22 8.82 -1.35
C VAL A 33 -5.32 8.21 -0.28
N VAL A 34 -4.67 7.08 -0.58
CA VAL A 34 -3.74 6.42 0.34
C VAL A 34 -2.53 7.31 0.66
N LEU A 35 -1.98 8.00 -0.34
CA LEU A 35 -0.85 8.93 -0.15
C LEU A 35 -1.21 10.12 0.74
N VAL A 36 -2.39 10.70 0.57
CA VAL A 36 -2.86 11.80 1.43
C VAL A 36 -3.06 11.29 2.86
N PHE A 37 -3.68 10.13 3.03
CA PHE A 37 -3.89 9.54 4.34
C PHE A 37 -2.58 9.22 5.06
N SER A 38 -1.61 8.62 4.36
CA SER A 38 -0.30 8.31 4.94
C SER A 38 0.48 9.58 5.33
N LEU A 39 0.37 10.65 4.54
CA LEU A 39 0.99 11.94 4.85
C LEU A 39 0.40 12.56 6.12
N ILE A 40 -0.92 12.52 6.29
CA ILE A 40 -1.60 13.01 7.50
C ILE A 40 -1.11 12.23 8.73
N LEU A 41 -1.07 10.89 8.64
CA LEU A 41 -0.56 10.05 9.72
C LEU A 41 0.91 10.35 10.05
N ALA A 42 1.76 10.57 9.04
CA ALA A 42 3.16 10.90 9.24
C ALA A 42 3.32 12.21 10.02
N ILE A 43 2.56 13.25 9.68
CA ILE A 43 2.58 14.54 10.40
C ILE A 43 2.08 14.36 11.84
N PHE A 44 1.00 13.59 12.03
CA PHE A 44 0.44 13.33 13.35
C PHE A 44 1.43 12.60 14.26
N LEU A 45 2.03 11.51 13.78
CA LEU A 45 3.05 10.76 14.53
C LEU A 45 4.28 11.62 14.82
N PHE A 46 4.74 12.41 13.86
CA PHE A 46 5.84 13.35 14.09
C PHE A 46 5.54 14.34 15.23
N GLY A 47 4.31 14.83 15.33
CA GLY A 47 3.87 15.67 16.45
C GLY A 47 3.91 14.92 17.79
N ILE A 48 3.45 13.68 17.81
CA ILE A 48 3.47 12.82 19.00
C ILE A 48 4.91 12.53 19.43
N ASP A 49 5.79 12.15 18.51
CA ASP A 49 7.17 11.82 18.81
C ASP A 49 7.93 13.01 19.40
N ARG A 50 7.66 14.23 18.89
CA ARG A 50 8.24 15.46 19.41
C ARG A 50 7.72 15.81 20.81
N THR A 51 6.43 15.62 21.05
CA THR A 51 5.81 15.92 22.35
C THR A 51 6.23 14.91 23.41
N LEU A 52 6.13 13.62 23.13
CA LEU A 52 6.56 12.55 24.05
C LEU A 52 8.07 12.60 24.28
N GLY A 53 8.89 12.78 23.25
CA GLY A 53 10.34 12.90 23.40
C GLY A 53 10.75 14.09 24.27
N GLY A 54 10.08 15.24 24.11
CA GLY A 54 10.29 16.42 24.96
C GLY A 54 9.86 16.19 26.41
N VAL A 55 8.71 15.56 26.64
CA VAL A 55 8.20 15.23 27.99
C VAL A 55 9.12 14.23 28.70
N VAL A 56 9.55 13.18 28.01
CA VAL A 56 10.50 12.20 28.55
C VAL A 56 11.84 12.83 28.87
N GLY A 57 12.35 13.70 27.99
CA GLY A 57 13.58 14.46 28.25
C GLY A 57 13.48 15.35 29.49
N TYR A 58 12.33 15.98 29.71
CA TYR A 58 12.08 16.80 30.90
C TYR A 58 11.94 15.96 32.19
N LEU A 59 11.38 14.75 32.10
CA LEU A 59 11.20 13.85 33.26
C LEU A 59 12.48 13.09 33.67
N LEU A 60 13.40 12.87 32.73
CA LEU A 60 14.69 12.20 32.97
C LEU A 60 15.82 13.15 33.40
N GLN A 61 15.56 14.46 33.40
CA GLN A 61 16.43 15.50 33.94
C GLN A 61 16.11 15.72 35.42
#